data_AF-A0A8I1TKR6-F1
#
_entry.id   AF-A0A8I1TKR6-F1
#
_cell.length_a   1.000
_cell.length_b   1.000
_cell.length_c   1.000
_cell.angle_alpha   90.00
_cell.angle_beta   90.00
_cell.angle_gamma   90.00
#
_symmetry.space_group_name_H-M   'P 1'
#
loop_
_entity.id
_entity.type
_entity.pdbx_description
1 polymer ?
#
loop_
_entity_poly.entity_id
_entity_poly.type
_entity_poly.pdbx_seq_one_letter_code
_entity_poly.pdbx_strand_id
1 'polypeptide(L)' 'MDAGKSAIGWWTCVRCEVEAELPGIDGLGFLVPCPECGEEMTEQWLWDGGSTASAHSAA' A
#
# COMPACT_ATOMS: atom_id res chain seq x y z
N MET A 1 17.64 6.94 14.97
CA MET A 1 16.50 6.05 14.67
C MET A 1 15.82 6.67 13.47
N ASP A 2 16.40 6.44 12.30
CA ASP A 2 15.81 6.83 11.02
C ASP A 2 14.43 6.18 10.96
N ALA A 3 13.40 6.99 10.75
CA ALA A 3 12.08 6.47 10.47
C ALA A 3 12.22 5.62 9.20
N GLY A 4 12.23 4.30 9.39
CA GLY A 4 12.45 3.32 8.34
C GLY A 4 11.59 3.69 7.15
N LYS A 5 12.20 3.82 5.98
CA LYS A 5 11.52 4.15 4.75
C LYS A 5 10.48 3.07 4.50
N SER A 6 9.22 3.35 4.81
CA SER A 6 8.14 2.42 4.51
C SER A 6 8.04 2.32 2.99
N ALA A 7 8.26 1.13 2.44
CA ALA A 7 7.98 0.88 1.03
C ALA A 7 6.51 1.24 0.74
N ILE A 8 6.21 1.64 -0.48
CA ILE A 8 4.83 1.75 -0.97
C ILE A 8 4.63 0.62 -1.96
N GLY A 9 3.47 -0.01 -1.91
CA GLY A 9 3.13 -1.13 -2.77
C GLY A 9 1.85 -0.90 -3.54
N TRP A 10 1.75 -1.60 -4.67
CA TRP A 10 0.50 -1.85 -5.36
C TRP A 10 -0.08 -3.17 -4.86
N TRP A 11 -1.33 -3.13 -4.41
CA TRP A 11 -2.03 -4.24 -3.80
C TRP A 11 -3.29 -4.56 -4.58
N THR A 12 -3.62 -5.84 -4.69
CA THR A 12 -4.85 -6.29 -5.35
C THR A 12 -5.65 -7.20 -4.42
N CYS A 13 -6.94 -6.93 -4.26
CA CYS A 13 -7.82 -7.77 -3.44
C CYS A 13 -8.11 -9.10 -4.14
N VAL A 14 -8.00 -10.21 -3.41
CA VAL A 14 -8.26 -11.55 -3.95
C VAL A 14 -9.74 -11.82 -4.25
N ARG A 15 -10.67 -11.05 -3.66
CA ARG A 15 -12.11 -11.22 -3.86
C ARG A 15 -12.68 -10.26 -4.89
N CYS A 16 -12.50 -8.96 -4.68
CA CYS A 16 -13.14 -7.93 -5.51
C CYS A 16 -12.25 -7.39 -6.62
N GLU A 17 -10.99 -7.86 -6.71
CA GLU A 17 -10.01 -7.44 -7.73
C GLU A 17 -9.69 -5.94 -7.71
N VAL A 18 -10.12 -5.22 -6.67
CA VAL A 18 -9.80 -3.81 -6.48
C VAL A 18 -8.32 -3.66 -6.23
N GLU A 19 -7.75 -2.65 -6.87
CA GLU A 19 -6.35 -2.30 -6.78
C GLU A 19 -6.17 -1.01 -5.96
N ALA A 20 -5.17 -0.98 -5.09
CA ALA A 20 -4.88 0.18 -4.25
C ALA A 20 -3.38 0.37 -4.00
N GLU A 21 -2.96 1.62 -3.93
CA GLU A 21 -1.62 2.01 -3.48
C GLU A 21 -1.62 2.13 -1.94
N LEU A 22 -0.90 1.24 -1.26
CA LEU A 22 -0.89 1.15 0.20
C LEU A 22 0.54 0.93 0.73
N PRO A 23 0.83 1.28 2.00
CA PRO A 23 2.15 1.07 2.58
C PRO A 23 2.55 -0.41 2.57
N GLY A 24 3.75 -0.67 2.06
CA GLY A 24 4.49 -1.91 2.23
C GLY A 24 4.69 -2.20 3.71
N ILE A 25 4.25 -3.38 4.15
CA ILE A 25 4.52 -3.87 5.50
C ILE A 25 5.69 -4.84 5.37
N ASP A 26 6.80 -4.55 6.06
CA ASP A 26 7.99 -5.41 6.04
C ASP A 26 7.63 -6.86 6.41
N GLY A 27 7.65 -7.74 5.40
CA GLY A 27 7.72 -9.18 5.57
C GLY A 27 6.42 -9.99 5.51
N LEU A 28 5.24 -9.39 5.33
CA LEU A 28 3.97 -10.15 5.25
C LEU A 28 2.96 -9.51 4.28
N GLY A 29 3.09 -9.80 2.98
CA GLY A 29 2.27 -9.27 1.87
C GLY A 29 0.78 -9.67 1.84
N PHE A 30 0.20 -10.08 2.97
CA PHE A 30 -1.22 -10.45 3.12
C PHE A 30 -1.93 -9.74 4.28
N LEU A 31 -1.25 -8.89 5.05
CA LEU A 31 -1.84 -8.23 6.24
C LEU A 31 -2.64 -6.95 5.92
N VAL A 32 -2.79 -6.59 4.64
CA VAL A 32 -3.47 -5.37 4.22
C VAL A 32 -4.93 -5.68 3.88
N PRO A 33 -5.91 -5.15 4.65
CA PRO A 33 -7.33 -5.35 4.36
C PRO A 33 -7.77 -4.47 3.19
N CYS A 34 -8.62 -5.01 2.32
CA CYS A 34 -9.22 -4.29 1.21
C CYS A 34 -10.14 -3.16 1.74
N PRO A 35 -9.99 -1.91 1.26
CA PRO A 35 -10.81 -0.79 1.72
C PRO A 35 -12.30 -0.94 1.38
N GLU A 36 -12.62 -1.74 0.35
CA GLU A 36 -13.99 -1.93 -0.13
C GLU A 36 -14.72 -3.09 0.57
N CYS A 37 -14.02 -4.22 0.78
CA CYS A 37 -14.67 -5.45 1.26
C CYS A 37 -14.04 -6.07 2.52
N GLY A 38 -12.91 -5.52 3.00
CA GLY A 38 -12.21 -5.99 4.20
C GLY A 38 -11.42 -7.30 4.06
N GLU A 39 -11.51 -7.98 2.91
CA GLU A 39 -10.74 -9.20 2.64
C GLU A 39 -9.25 -8.88 2.41
N GLU A 40 -8.39 -9.90 2.53
CA GLU A 40 -6.95 -9.76 2.35
C GLU A 40 -6.59 -9.28 0.93
N MET A 41 -5.59 -8.39 0.85
CA MET A 41 -4.99 -7.98 -0.42
C MET A 41 -3.61 -8.62 -0.57
N THR A 42 -3.29 -9.00 -1.80
CA THR A 42 -2.00 -9.55 -2.18
C THR A 42 -1.14 -8.46 -2.79
N GLU A 43 0.07 -8.31 -2.28
CA GLU A 43 1.12 -7.47 -2.86
C GLU A 43 1.45 -7.89 -4.30
N GLN A 44 1.39 -6.95 -5.24
CA GLN A 44 1.79 -7.17 -6.63
C GLN A 44 3.19 -6.63 -6.90
N TRP A 45 3.47 -5.42 -6.43
CA TRP A 45 4.73 -4.74 -6.68
C TRP A 45 5.04 -3.77 -5.54
N LEU A 46 6.30 -3.75 -5.07
CA LEU A 46 6.79 -2.78 -4.08
C LEU A 46 7.80 -1.83 -4.71
N TRP A 47 7.76 -0.59 -4.27
CA TRP A 47 8.80 0.38 -4.55
C TRP A 47 9.13 1.19 -3.31
N ASP A 48 10.35 1.70 -3.33
CA ASP A 48 10.85 2.55 -2.28
C ASP A 48 10.14 3.92 -2.38
N GLY A 49 9.27 4.21 -1.41
CA GLY A 49 8.50 5.46 -1.35
C GLY A 49 9.43 6.65 -1.18
N GLY A 50 9.87 7.25 -2.29
CA GLY A 50 10.70 8.44 -2.30
C GLY A 50 9.94 9.67 -1.83
N SER A 51 9.83 9.84 -0.52
CA SER A 51 9.29 11.01 0.19
C SER A 51 7.83 11.36 -0.13
N THR A 52 7.01 11.43 0.91
CA THR A 52 5.64 11.94 0.88
C THR A 52 5.59 13.36 0.29
N ALA A 53 5.41 13.49 -1.01
CA ALA A 53 4.96 14.75 -1.61
C ALA A 53 3.44 14.77 -1.56
N SER A 54 2.94 15.39 -0.48
CA SER A 54 1.57 15.81 -0.22
C SER A 54 0.63 15.80 -1.44
N ALA A 55 -0.35 14.90 -1.38
CA ALA A 55 -1.66 15.19 -1.97
C ALA A 55 -2.33 16.29 -1.14
N HIS A 56 -1.98 17.55 -1.40
CA HIS A 56 -2.85 18.71 -1.25
C HIS A 56 -2.14 19.98 -1.75
N SER A 57 -2.64 20.54 -2.84
CA SER A 57 -3.07 21.95 -2.88
C SER A 57 -3.88 22.16 -4.14
N ALA A 58 -5.19 22.25 -3.94
CA ALA A 58 -6.07 22.95 -4.86
C ALA A 58 -5.64 24.43 -4.96
N ALA A 59 -5.70 24.99 -6.16
CA ALA A 59 -5.93 26.41 -6.42
C ALA A 59 -6.56 26.55 -7.81
#